data_AF-A0A963S0V3-F1
#
_entry.id   AF-A0A963S0V3-F1
#
_cell.length_a   1.000
_cell.length_b   1.000
_cell.length_c   1.000
_cell.angle_alpha   90.00
_cell.angle_beta   90.00
_cell.angle_gamma   90.00
#
_symmetry.space_group_name_H-M   'P 1'
#
loop_
_entity.id
_entity.type
_entity.pdbx_description
1 polymer ?
#
loop_
_entity_poly.entity_id
_entity_poly.type
_entity_poly.pdbx_seq_one_letter_code
_entity_poly.pdbx_strand_id
1 'polypeptide(L)'
;MNDQRKVVYEQRAEIMDSETVDDVVLDMRHDTVNVLVADACPPGSYPEHWDIDGLKERVRDVLGVDVPLDSWMEEDGIEPVMIEERVSKLADEHMDAKITSNDVSIWRQVEKSVLLDRLDHHWKEHLATLDALRQVVFLRAYAQKQPINEYKREAFGLFEKMLETIREDVTRILTTSELRIPEPEVALPELPEFMTGQFDPFDGDAIEVAGNPQAAGDPYAGMGLSRNAPCPCGSGKKYKHCHGKIA
;
A
#
# COMPACT_ATOMS: atom_id res chain seq x y z
N MET A 1 -19.79 -20.39 16.66
CA MET A 1 -19.00 -19.23 17.15
C MET A 1 -17.82 -19.68 18.00
N ASN A 2 -18.03 -20.41 19.11
CA ASN A 2 -16.91 -20.94 19.91
C ASN A 2 -16.00 -21.86 19.08
N ASP A 3 -16.60 -22.78 18.31
CA ASP A 3 -15.84 -23.70 17.45
C ASP A 3 -15.01 -22.97 16.38
N GLN A 4 -15.61 -21.99 15.68
CA GLN A 4 -14.90 -21.15 14.69
C GLN A 4 -13.72 -20.40 15.33
N ARG A 5 -13.92 -19.79 16.50
CA ARG A 5 -12.87 -19.08 17.24
C ARG A 5 -11.72 -20.01 17.63
N LYS A 6 -12.04 -21.24 18.04
CA LYS A 6 -11.03 -22.25 18.39
C LYS A 6 -10.16 -22.57 17.18
N VAL A 7 -10.78 -22.87 16.04
CA VAL A 7 -10.07 -23.20 14.79
C VAL A 7 -9.15 -22.06 14.35
N VAL A 8 -9.65 -20.81 14.33
CA VAL A 8 -8.85 -19.65 13.89
C VAL A 8 -7.66 -19.40 14.81
N TYR A 9 -7.82 -19.54 16.13
CA TYR A 9 -6.70 -19.35 17.05
C TYR A 9 -5.72 -20.51 17.06
N GLU A 10 -6.18 -21.74 16.80
CA GLU A 10 -5.31 -22.90 16.62
C GLU A 10 -4.45 -22.71 15.37
N GLN A 11 -5.05 -22.39 14.22
CA GLN A 11 -4.31 -22.05 13.00
C GLN A 11 -3.36 -20.87 13.20
N ARG A 12 -3.79 -19.80 13.89
CA ARG A 12 -2.94 -18.64 14.17
C ARG A 12 -1.74 -19.03 15.04
N ALA A 13 -1.93 -19.89 16.03
CA ALA A 13 -0.84 -20.38 16.87
C ALA A 13 0.14 -21.24 16.06
N GLU A 14 -0.37 -22.16 15.23
CA GLU A 14 0.44 -22.99 14.33
C GLU A 14 1.29 -22.14 13.38
N ILE A 15 0.72 -21.10 12.77
CA ILE A 15 1.44 -20.14 11.91
C ILE A 15 2.53 -19.41 12.70
N MET A 16 2.24 -18.99 13.95
CA MET A 16 3.22 -18.31 14.80
C MET A 16 4.36 -19.21 15.26
N ASP A 17 4.10 -20.49 15.50
CA ASP A 17 5.09 -21.45 15.99
C ASP A 17 5.92 -22.05 14.85
N SER A 18 5.40 -22.08 13.63
CA SER A 18 6.12 -22.58 12.46
C SER A 18 7.30 -21.67 12.06
N GLU A 19 8.41 -22.29 11.65
CA GLU A 19 9.60 -21.60 11.14
C GLU A 19 9.39 -21.08 9.72
N THR A 20 8.64 -21.84 8.89
CA THR A 20 8.28 -21.48 7.52
C THR A 20 6.79 -21.74 7.27
N VAL A 21 6.21 -21.01 6.31
CA VAL A 21 4.79 -21.14 5.92
C VAL A 21 4.65 -21.30 4.41
N ASP A 22 5.73 -21.71 3.76
CA ASP A 22 5.86 -21.88 2.32
C ASP A 22 4.87 -22.89 1.76
N ASP A 23 4.75 -24.06 2.38
CA ASP A 23 3.78 -25.09 1.98
C ASP A 23 2.34 -24.56 2.05
N VAL A 24 2.01 -23.86 3.14
CA VAL A 24 0.66 -23.28 3.34
C VAL A 24 0.37 -22.24 2.26
N VAL A 25 1.31 -21.33 1.99
CA VAL A 25 1.14 -20.29 0.97
C VAL A 25 1.07 -20.87 -0.44
N LEU A 26 1.82 -21.95 -0.71
CA LEU A 26 1.76 -22.67 -1.98
C LEU A 26 0.38 -23.30 -2.19
N ASP A 27 -0.14 -24.00 -1.18
CA ASP A 27 -1.48 -24.59 -1.22
C ASP A 27 -2.55 -23.50 -1.41
N MET A 28 -2.44 -22.37 -0.70
CA MET A 28 -3.35 -21.23 -0.88
C MET A 28 -3.34 -20.69 -2.31
N ARG A 29 -2.17 -20.63 -2.96
CA ARG A 29 -2.03 -20.18 -4.33
C ARG A 29 -2.68 -21.15 -5.31
N HIS A 30 -2.43 -22.44 -5.16
CA HIS A 30 -3.03 -23.48 -6.01
C HIS A 30 -4.55 -23.52 -5.87
N ASP A 31 -5.06 -23.46 -4.64
CA ASP A 31 -6.50 -23.35 -4.38
C ASP A 31 -7.10 -22.08 -5.01
N THR A 32 -6.40 -20.95 -4.95
CA THR A 32 -6.85 -19.70 -5.57
C THR A 32 -6.92 -19.86 -7.09
N VAL A 33 -5.92 -20.48 -7.73
CA VAL A 33 -5.95 -20.78 -9.17
C VAL A 33 -7.13 -21.69 -9.52
N ASN A 34 -7.37 -22.74 -8.72
CA ASN A 34 -8.49 -23.65 -8.92
C ASN A 34 -9.83 -22.90 -8.91
N VAL A 35 -10.05 -22.02 -7.93
CA VAL A 35 -11.28 -21.22 -7.85
C VAL A 35 -11.41 -20.26 -9.04
N LEU A 36 -10.33 -19.58 -9.43
CA LEU A 36 -10.35 -18.67 -10.59
C LEU A 36 -10.73 -19.40 -11.88
N VAL A 37 -10.15 -20.58 -12.10
CA VAL A 37 -10.45 -21.40 -13.28
C VAL A 37 -11.85 -22.00 -13.20
N ALA A 38 -12.29 -22.46 -12.02
CA ALA A 38 -13.63 -23.01 -11.84
C ALA A 38 -14.74 -21.96 -12.06
N ASP A 39 -14.50 -20.71 -11.67
CA ASP A 39 -15.43 -19.60 -11.87
C ASP A 39 -15.55 -19.21 -13.36
N ALA A 40 -14.43 -19.18 -14.09
CA ALA A 40 -14.40 -18.82 -15.50
C ALA A 40 -14.76 -19.99 -16.45
N CYS A 41 -14.36 -21.20 -16.08
CA CYS A 41 -14.55 -22.44 -16.84
C CYS A 41 -15.21 -23.50 -15.95
N PRO A 42 -16.54 -23.42 -15.71
CA PRO A 42 -17.24 -24.37 -14.85
C PRO A 42 -17.07 -25.82 -15.34
N PRO A 43 -16.88 -26.79 -14.43
CA PRO A 43 -16.68 -28.18 -14.83
C PRO A 43 -17.87 -28.71 -15.62
N GLY A 44 -17.59 -29.31 -16.78
CA GLY A 44 -18.62 -29.86 -17.68
C GLY A 44 -19.32 -28.82 -18.57
N SER A 45 -18.88 -27.56 -18.55
CA SER A 45 -19.32 -26.54 -19.52
C SER A 45 -18.59 -26.67 -20.86
N TYR A 46 -19.23 -26.23 -21.94
CA TYR A 46 -18.61 -26.18 -23.26
C TYR A 46 -17.65 -24.98 -23.38
N PRO A 47 -16.53 -25.09 -24.13
CA PRO A 47 -15.57 -24.00 -24.29
C PRO A 47 -16.16 -22.67 -24.76
N GLU A 48 -17.26 -22.71 -25.52
CA GLU A 48 -17.98 -21.52 -25.99
C GLU A 48 -18.59 -20.66 -24.87
N HIS A 49 -18.78 -21.24 -23.67
CA HIS A 49 -19.35 -20.55 -22.51
C HIS A 49 -18.28 -20.11 -21.50
N TRP A 50 -17.01 -20.35 -21.78
CA TRP A 50 -15.92 -19.97 -20.89
C TRP A 50 -15.64 -18.48 -20.96
N ASP A 51 -15.51 -17.85 -19.80
CA ASP A 51 -15.16 -16.43 -19.70
C ASP A 51 -13.64 -16.27 -19.69
N ILE A 52 -13.03 -16.44 -20.87
CA ILE A 52 -11.57 -16.37 -21.04
C ILE A 52 -11.03 -14.96 -20.79
N ASP A 53 -11.76 -13.93 -21.20
CA ASP A 53 -11.34 -12.55 -20.99
C ASP A 53 -11.42 -12.16 -19.50
N GLY A 54 -12.48 -12.57 -18.80
CA GLY A 54 -12.58 -12.43 -17.35
C GLY A 54 -11.47 -13.18 -16.61
N LEU A 55 -11.13 -14.40 -17.07
CA LEU A 55 -10.03 -15.17 -16.49
C LEU A 55 -8.68 -14.45 -16.64
N LYS A 56 -8.37 -13.90 -17.83
CA LYS A 56 -7.13 -13.13 -18.05
C LYS A 56 -7.03 -11.94 -17.10
N GLU A 57 -8.10 -11.17 -16.97
CA GLU A 57 -8.14 -10.00 -16.09
C GLU A 57 -7.94 -10.40 -14.64
N ARG A 58 -8.69 -11.41 -14.17
CA ARG A 58 -8.59 -11.94 -12.81
C ARG A 58 -7.21 -12.51 -12.49
N VAL A 59 -6.62 -13.27 -13.41
CA VAL A 59 -5.28 -13.85 -13.25
C VAL A 59 -4.22 -12.75 -13.18
N ARG A 60 -4.31 -11.72 -14.01
CA ARG A 60 -3.39 -10.57 -13.94
C ARG A 60 -3.52 -9.82 -12.61
N ASP A 61 -4.76 -9.62 -12.14
CA ASP A 61 -5.04 -8.85 -10.94
C ASP A 61 -4.66 -9.59 -9.64
N VAL A 62 -4.88 -10.92 -9.59
CA VAL A 62 -4.58 -11.75 -8.41
C VAL A 62 -3.16 -12.29 -8.46
N LEU A 63 -2.75 -12.88 -9.58
CA LEU A 63 -1.45 -13.57 -9.70
C LEU A 63 -0.36 -12.66 -10.29
N GLY A 64 -0.69 -11.48 -10.82
CA GLY A 64 0.33 -10.60 -11.42
C GLY A 64 0.97 -11.17 -12.69
N VAL A 65 0.45 -12.28 -13.23
CA VAL A 65 1.00 -12.96 -14.41
C VAL A 65 0.13 -12.67 -15.63
N ASP A 66 0.76 -12.41 -16.78
CA ASP A 66 0.06 -12.33 -18.06
C ASP A 66 0.08 -13.70 -18.73
N VAL A 67 -1.11 -14.29 -18.90
CA VAL A 67 -1.26 -15.65 -19.41
C VAL A 67 -1.82 -15.60 -20.84
N PRO A 68 -1.17 -16.24 -21.83
CA PRO A 68 -1.63 -16.24 -23.21
C PRO A 68 -2.77 -17.25 -23.41
N LEU A 69 -3.89 -17.07 -22.70
CA LEU A 69 -5.04 -17.98 -22.71
C LEU A 69 -5.65 -18.15 -24.12
N ASP A 70 -5.57 -17.12 -24.97
CA ASP A 70 -6.04 -17.19 -26.36
C ASP A 70 -5.30 -18.28 -27.15
N SER A 71 -3.97 -18.34 -26.98
CA SER A 71 -3.13 -19.30 -27.70
C SER A 71 -3.40 -20.73 -27.26
N TRP A 72 -3.75 -20.93 -25.98
CA TRP A 72 -4.11 -22.25 -25.48
C TRP A 72 -5.46 -22.66 -26.03
N MET A 73 -6.41 -21.74 -26.18
CA MET A 73 -7.74 -22.08 -26.69
C MET A 73 -7.78 -22.47 -28.17
N GLU A 74 -6.72 -22.16 -28.92
CA GLU A 74 -6.52 -22.66 -30.28
C GLU A 74 -6.03 -24.11 -30.32
N GLU A 75 -5.55 -24.67 -29.20
CA GLU A 75 -5.13 -26.07 -29.12
C GLU A 75 -6.34 -27.02 -29.01
N ASP A 76 -6.33 -28.09 -29.80
CA ASP A 76 -7.38 -29.11 -29.75
C ASP A 76 -7.37 -29.88 -28.42
N GLY A 77 -8.53 -29.98 -27.76
CA GLY A 77 -8.73 -30.82 -26.58
C GLY A 77 -8.42 -30.15 -25.24
N ILE A 78 -8.42 -28.82 -25.16
CA ILE A 78 -8.23 -28.10 -23.89
C ILE A 78 -9.32 -28.47 -22.89
N GLU A 79 -8.91 -28.88 -21.69
CA GLU A 79 -9.78 -29.12 -20.54
C GLU A 79 -9.46 -28.09 -19.43
N PRO A 80 -10.43 -27.73 -18.57
CA PRO A 80 -10.21 -26.80 -17.47
C PRO A 80 -9.04 -27.19 -16.56
N VAL A 81 -8.85 -28.49 -16.33
CA VAL A 81 -7.74 -29.04 -15.53
C VAL A 81 -6.38 -28.69 -16.15
N MET A 82 -6.27 -28.72 -17.49
CA MET A 82 -5.01 -28.32 -18.14
C MET A 82 -4.76 -26.81 -18.05
N ILE A 83 -5.82 -25.99 -18.04
CA ILE A 83 -5.68 -24.54 -17.81
C ILE A 83 -5.19 -24.30 -16.38
N GLU A 84 -5.81 -24.96 -15.40
CA GLU A 84 -5.40 -24.91 -13.99
C GLU A 84 -3.93 -25.27 -13.81
N GLU A 85 -3.49 -26.42 -14.33
CA GLU A 85 -2.10 -26.86 -14.23
C GLU A 85 -1.11 -25.86 -14.85
N ARG A 86 -1.43 -25.33 -16.04
CA ARG A 86 -0.58 -24.35 -16.73
C ARG A 86 -0.53 -23.01 -15.97
N VAL A 87 -1.65 -22.51 -15.46
CA VAL A 87 -1.71 -21.26 -14.68
C VAL A 87 -0.97 -21.42 -13.35
N SER A 88 -1.18 -22.53 -12.63
CA SER A 88 -0.47 -22.82 -11.37
C SER A 88 1.03 -22.87 -11.59
N LYS A 89 1.49 -23.53 -12.65
CA LYS A 89 2.92 -23.58 -12.99
C LYS A 89 3.50 -22.19 -13.27
N LEU A 90 2.82 -21.35 -14.04
CA LEU A 90 3.29 -19.99 -14.32
C LEU A 90 3.31 -19.12 -13.05
N ALA A 91 2.32 -19.31 -12.16
CA ALA A 91 2.25 -18.60 -10.88
C ALA A 91 3.39 -19.03 -9.93
N ASP A 92 3.74 -20.32 -9.92
CA ASP A 92 4.86 -20.86 -9.16
C ASP A 92 6.20 -20.32 -9.70
N GLU A 93 6.41 -20.35 -11.02
CA GLU A 93 7.62 -19.79 -11.65
C GLU A 93 7.79 -18.30 -11.36
N HIS A 94 6.68 -17.54 -11.38
CA HIS A 94 6.68 -16.11 -11.05
C HIS A 94 7.04 -15.88 -9.57
N MET A 95 6.50 -16.69 -8.66
CA MET A 95 6.82 -16.60 -7.24
C MET A 95 8.28 -17.00 -6.96
N ASP A 96 8.77 -18.07 -7.57
CA ASP A 96 10.15 -18.54 -7.42
C ASP A 96 11.18 -17.51 -7.92
N ALA A 97 10.88 -16.85 -9.04
CA ALA A 97 11.70 -15.75 -9.55
C ALA A 97 11.76 -14.59 -8.54
N LYS A 98 10.64 -14.29 -7.89
CA LYS A 98 10.54 -13.25 -6.87
C LYS A 98 11.28 -13.62 -5.59
N ILE A 99 11.16 -14.85 -5.12
CA ILE A 99 11.91 -15.37 -3.97
C ILE A 99 13.41 -15.31 -4.24
N THR A 100 13.85 -15.73 -5.43
CA THR A 100 15.27 -15.74 -5.81
C THR A 100 15.86 -14.34 -5.94
N SER A 101 15.04 -13.36 -6.35
CA SER A 101 15.47 -11.95 -6.44
C SER A 101 15.63 -11.26 -5.09
N ASN A 102 15.05 -11.82 -4.02
CA ASN A 102 15.04 -11.25 -2.67
C ASN A 102 15.83 -12.12 -1.69
N ASP A 103 16.09 -11.59 -0.50
CA ASP A 103 16.65 -12.40 0.59
C ASP A 103 15.58 -13.37 1.12
N VAL A 104 15.90 -14.67 1.12
CA VAL A 104 14.98 -15.75 1.54
C VAL A 104 14.56 -15.62 3.01
N SER A 105 15.44 -15.13 3.89
CA SER A 105 15.13 -14.94 5.31
C SER A 105 14.10 -13.81 5.50
N ILE A 106 14.29 -12.70 4.77
CA ILE A 106 13.32 -11.59 4.78
C ILE A 106 12.00 -12.05 4.17
N TRP A 107 12.03 -12.81 3.07
CA TRP A 107 10.84 -13.30 2.40
C TRP A 107 9.96 -14.16 3.32
N ARG A 108 10.56 -15.12 4.04
CA ARG A 108 9.83 -15.95 5.03
C ARG A 108 9.14 -15.13 6.11
N GLN A 109 9.78 -14.06 6.58
CA GLN A 109 9.18 -13.15 7.56
C GLN A 109 8.01 -12.38 6.94
N VAL A 110 8.13 -11.96 5.69
CA VAL A 110 7.07 -11.26 4.95
C VAL A 110 5.87 -12.18 4.75
N GLU A 111 6.07 -13.42 4.27
CA GLU A 111 4.99 -14.40 4.10
C GLU A 111 4.20 -14.61 5.39
N LYS A 112 4.91 -14.87 6.49
CA LYS A 112 4.30 -15.06 7.81
C LYS A 112 3.59 -13.81 8.30
N SER A 113 4.17 -12.63 8.11
CA SER A 113 3.57 -11.36 8.51
C SER A 113 2.30 -11.05 7.73
N VAL A 114 2.31 -11.25 6.41
CA VAL A 114 1.15 -11.04 5.54
C VAL A 114 0.03 -12.02 5.90
N LEU A 115 0.36 -13.30 6.05
CA LEU A 115 -0.63 -14.33 6.41
C LEU A 115 -1.31 -14.01 7.76
N LEU A 116 -0.54 -13.65 8.79
CA LEU A 116 -1.09 -13.30 10.10
C LEU A 116 -1.93 -12.02 10.07
N ASP A 117 -1.46 -10.99 9.36
CA ASP A 117 -2.20 -9.72 9.21
C ASP A 117 -3.55 -9.95 8.52
N ARG A 118 -3.59 -10.74 7.45
CA ARG A 118 -4.83 -11.04 6.71
C ARG A 118 -5.78 -11.96 7.44
N LEU A 119 -5.26 -12.96 8.16
CA LEU A 119 -6.06 -13.76 9.07
C LEU A 119 -6.73 -12.89 10.15
N ASP A 120 -5.96 -12.01 10.81
CA ASP A 120 -6.47 -11.16 11.89
C ASP A 120 -7.44 -10.08 11.36
N HIS A 121 -7.23 -9.55 10.15
CA HIS A 121 -8.12 -8.60 9.49
C HIS A 121 -9.48 -9.24 9.18
N HIS A 122 -9.50 -10.31 8.37
CA HIS A 122 -10.74 -10.96 7.94
C HIS A 122 -11.49 -11.62 9.10
N TRP A 123 -10.79 -12.11 10.13
CA TRP A 123 -11.46 -12.60 11.33
C TRP A 123 -12.24 -11.50 12.07
N LYS A 124 -11.69 -10.28 12.18
CA LYS A 124 -12.40 -9.15 12.79
C LYS A 124 -13.63 -8.75 11.97
N GLU A 125 -13.51 -8.73 10.64
CA GLU A 125 -14.63 -8.46 9.73
C GLU A 125 -15.72 -9.53 9.84
N HIS A 126 -15.34 -10.80 9.92
CA HIS A 126 -16.27 -11.90 10.12
C HIS A 126 -17.00 -11.80 11.47
N LEU A 127 -16.31 -11.45 12.55
CA LEU A 127 -16.95 -11.22 13.85
C LEU A 127 -17.98 -10.09 13.79
N ALA A 128 -17.67 -8.98 13.10
CA ALA A 128 -18.62 -7.89 12.90
C ALA A 128 -19.84 -8.35 12.07
N THR A 129 -19.60 -9.13 11.01
CA THR A 129 -20.66 -9.70 10.15
C THR A 129 -21.55 -10.67 10.92
N LEU A 130 -20.98 -11.49 11.80
CA LEU A 130 -21.74 -12.41 12.66
C LEU A 130 -22.61 -11.68 13.68
N ASP A 131 -22.15 -10.56 14.25
CA ASP A 131 -23.00 -9.77 15.15
C ASP A 131 -24.18 -9.15 14.39
N ALA A 132 -23.93 -8.61 13.19
CA ALA A 132 -25.00 -8.13 12.31
C ALA A 132 -26.00 -9.24 11.94
N LEU A 133 -25.52 -10.43 11.57
CA LEU A 133 -26.37 -11.58 11.27
C LEU A 133 -27.22 -11.97 12.49
N ARG A 134 -26.62 -11.98 13.69
CA ARG A 134 -27.34 -12.29 14.93
C ARG A 134 -28.46 -11.30 15.22
N GLN A 135 -28.28 -10.01 14.89
CA GLN A 135 -29.31 -9.00 15.06
C GLN A 135 -30.51 -9.19 14.12
N VAL A 136 -30.33 -9.80 12.94
CA VAL A 136 -31.39 -9.91 11.92
C VAL A 136 -32.02 -11.31 11.86
N VAL A 137 -31.31 -12.35 12.29
CA VAL A 137 -31.73 -13.75 12.08
C VAL A 137 -33.08 -14.11 12.75
N PHE A 138 -33.49 -13.37 13.79
CA PHE A 138 -34.80 -13.58 14.41
C PHE A 138 -35.96 -13.38 13.44
N LEU A 139 -35.79 -12.57 12.38
CA LEU A 139 -36.80 -12.37 11.35
C LEU A 139 -37.13 -13.66 10.58
N ARG A 140 -36.24 -14.66 10.58
CA ARG A 140 -36.51 -15.98 9.98
C ARG A 140 -37.65 -16.71 10.69
N ALA A 141 -37.94 -16.37 11.95
CA ALA A 141 -39.07 -16.94 12.70
C ALA A 141 -40.43 -16.65 12.05
N TYR A 142 -40.57 -15.51 11.34
CA TYR A 142 -41.79 -15.19 10.59
C TYR A 142 -42.09 -16.20 9.46
N ALA A 143 -41.04 -16.83 8.90
CA ALA A 143 -41.16 -17.89 7.91
C ALA A 143 -41.27 -19.29 8.55
N GLN A 144 -41.58 -19.39 9.84
CA GLN A 144 -41.66 -20.65 10.62
C GLN A 144 -40.36 -21.47 10.63
N LYS A 145 -39.22 -20.84 10.31
CA LYS A 145 -37.91 -21.46 10.41
C LYS A 145 -37.31 -21.20 11.79
N GLN A 146 -36.55 -22.17 12.31
CA GLN A 146 -35.85 -22.01 13.59
C GLN A 146 -34.64 -21.07 13.41
N PRO A 147 -34.62 -19.88 14.06
CA PRO A 147 -33.57 -18.88 13.83
C PRO A 147 -32.16 -19.38 14.14
N ILE A 148 -32.01 -20.23 15.17
CA ILE A 148 -30.71 -20.76 15.56
C ILE A 148 -30.09 -21.68 14.49
N ASN A 149 -30.91 -22.44 13.76
CA ASN A 149 -30.43 -23.34 12.71
C ASN A 149 -30.05 -22.54 11.46
N GLU A 150 -30.86 -21.55 11.09
CA GLU A 150 -30.55 -20.63 9.99
C GLU A 150 -29.28 -19.83 10.30
N TYR A 151 -29.13 -19.34 11.54
CA TYR A 151 -27.91 -18.67 11.99
C TYR A 151 -26.68 -19.55 11.79
N LYS A 152 -26.72 -20.82 12.24
CA LYS A 152 -25.59 -21.74 12.09
C LYS A 152 -25.25 -22.01 10.62
N ARG A 153 -26.26 -22.20 9.76
CA ARG A 153 -26.05 -22.45 8.34
C ARG A 153 -25.44 -21.23 7.64
N GLU A 154 -26.03 -20.05 7.84
CA GLU A 154 -25.54 -18.79 7.24
C GLU A 154 -24.14 -18.43 7.79
N ALA A 155 -23.92 -18.57 9.11
CA ALA A 155 -22.63 -18.31 9.75
C ALA A 155 -21.50 -19.25 9.31
N PHE A 156 -21.83 -20.49 8.90
CA PHE A 156 -20.85 -21.42 8.37
C PHE A 156 -20.46 -21.05 6.93
N GLY A 157 -21.42 -20.76 6.06
CA GLY A 157 -21.12 -20.30 4.70
C GLY A 157 -20.34 -18.98 4.67
N LEU A 158 -20.62 -18.05 5.60
CA LEU A 158 -19.81 -16.83 5.76
C LEU A 158 -18.37 -17.13 6.19
N PHE A 159 -18.17 -18.17 7.01
CA PHE A 159 -16.85 -18.58 7.47
C PHE A 159 -16.04 -19.23 6.35
N GLU A 160 -16.64 -20.11 5.54
CA GLU A 160 -15.99 -20.69 4.35
C GLU A 160 -15.57 -19.60 3.37
N LYS A 161 -16.46 -18.65 3.08
CA LYS A 161 -16.15 -17.49 2.22
C LYS A 161 -15.02 -16.63 2.79
N MET A 162 -14.96 -16.46 4.11
CA MET A 162 -13.85 -15.74 4.76
C MET A 162 -12.51 -16.45 4.50
N LEU A 163 -12.46 -17.77 4.63
CA LEU A 163 -11.25 -18.56 4.36
C LEU A 163 -10.83 -18.48 2.87
N GLU A 164 -11.79 -18.53 1.94
CA GLU A 164 -11.53 -18.28 0.51
C GLU A 164 -10.94 -16.90 0.27
N THR A 165 -11.52 -15.86 0.89
CA THR A 165 -11.06 -14.48 0.74
C THR A 165 -9.65 -14.30 1.29
N ILE A 166 -9.32 -14.93 2.45
CA ILE A 166 -7.97 -14.90 3.01
C ILE A 166 -6.96 -15.51 2.03
N ARG A 167 -7.27 -16.67 1.44
CA ARG A 167 -6.37 -17.35 0.47
C ARG A 167 -6.09 -16.46 -0.73
N GLU A 168 -7.12 -15.86 -1.30
CA GLU A 168 -6.97 -14.97 -2.45
C GLU A 168 -6.18 -13.70 -2.08
N ASP A 169 -6.50 -13.04 -0.96
CA ASP A 169 -5.84 -11.78 -0.57
C ASP A 169 -4.37 -11.99 -0.23
N VAL A 170 -4.04 -13.07 0.50
CA VAL A 170 -2.64 -13.46 0.78
C VAL A 170 -1.89 -13.73 -0.52
N THR A 171 -2.46 -14.55 -1.42
CA THR A 171 -1.86 -14.85 -2.72
C THR A 171 -1.64 -13.57 -3.53
N ARG A 172 -2.64 -12.70 -3.59
CA ARG A 172 -2.59 -11.42 -4.31
C ARG A 172 -1.48 -10.53 -3.78
N ILE A 173 -1.42 -10.32 -2.48
CA ILE A 173 -0.44 -9.44 -1.85
C ILE A 173 0.96 -9.97 -2.08
N LEU A 174 1.19 -11.26 -1.83
CA LEU A 174 2.53 -11.84 -1.99
C LEU A 174 3.00 -11.78 -3.43
N THR A 175 2.09 -11.97 -4.39
CA THR A 175 2.48 -12.02 -5.80
C THR A 175 2.65 -10.61 -6.40
N THR A 176 1.84 -9.63 -6.00
CA THR A 176 1.91 -8.26 -6.56
C THR A 176 2.82 -7.30 -5.79
N SER A 177 3.12 -7.53 -4.50
CA SER A 177 3.87 -6.58 -3.68
C SER A 177 5.37 -6.55 -4.01
N GLU A 178 5.93 -5.39 -4.35
CA GLU A 178 7.38 -5.23 -4.46
C GLU A 178 8.00 -4.97 -3.07
N LEU A 179 9.04 -5.73 -2.71
CA LEU A 179 9.79 -5.47 -1.49
C LEU A 179 10.65 -4.22 -1.67
N ARG A 180 10.16 -3.10 -1.15
CA ARG A 180 10.94 -1.88 -1.06
C ARG A 180 11.85 -1.96 0.15
N ILE A 181 13.09 -2.40 -0.06
CA ILE A 181 14.14 -2.23 0.94
C ILE A 181 14.39 -0.71 1.02
N PRO A 182 14.20 -0.07 2.19
CA PRO A 182 14.53 1.33 2.32
C PRO A 182 16.02 1.50 2.01
N GLU A 183 16.33 2.25 0.94
CA GLU A 183 17.71 2.65 0.71
C GLU A 183 18.22 3.33 1.98
N PRO A 184 19.46 3.03 2.42
CA PRO A 184 20.03 3.71 3.56
C PRO A 184 19.93 5.20 3.28
N GLU A 185 19.28 5.95 4.17
CA GLU A 185 19.16 7.40 4.05
C GLU A 185 20.56 7.94 3.75
N VAL A 186 20.74 8.46 2.53
CA VAL A 186 21.97 9.14 2.16
C VAL A 186 22.05 10.28 3.15
N ALA A 187 22.96 10.17 4.13
CA ALA A 187 23.14 11.16 5.17
C ALA A 187 23.24 12.52 4.47
N LEU A 188 22.18 13.33 4.61
CA LEU A 188 22.19 14.66 4.04
C LEU A 188 23.44 15.34 4.58
N PRO A 189 24.30 15.94 3.72
CA PRO A 189 25.45 16.66 4.22
C PRO A 189 24.93 17.64 5.27
N GLU A 190 25.51 17.58 6.49
CA GLU A 190 25.11 18.46 7.59
C GLU A 190 25.05 19.88 7.03
N LEU A 191 23.85 20.45 7.02
CA LEU A 191 23.67 21.85 6.65
C LEU A 191 24.64 22.62 7.54
N PRO A 192 25.53 23.47 6.99
CA PRO A 192 26.42 24.26 7.81
C PRO A 192 25.56 24.96 8.84
N GLU A 193 25.90 24.82 10.13
CA GLU A 193 25.18 25.45 11.24
C GLU A 193 24.90 26.90 10.83
N PHE A 194 23.67 27.15 10.40
CA PHE A 194 23.24 28.50 10.14
C PHE A 194 23.21 29.07 11.54
N MET A 195 24.23 29.85 11.86
CA MET A 195 24.39 30.50 13.15
C MET A 195 23.09 31.20 13.41
N THR A 196 22.23 30.56 14.21
CA THR A 196 21.11 31.20 14.85
C THR A 196 21.74 32.01 15.96
N GLY A 197 22.41 33.10 15.53
CA GLY A 197 22.76 34.19 16.39
C GLY A 197 21.48 34.55 17.08
N GLN A 198 21.44 34.25 18.37
CA GLN A 198 20.33 34.50 19.24
C GLN A 198 20.19 36.03 19.27
N PHE A 199 19.34 36.54 18.38
CA PHE A 199 19.00 37.94 18.33
C PHE A 199 18.18 38.24 19.59
N ASP A 200 18.87 38.71 20.61
CA ASP A 200 18.23 39.34 21.75
C ASP A 200 17.70 40.71 21.28
N PRO A 201 16.37 40.93 21.21
CA PRO A 201 15.79 42.15 20.63
C PRO A 201 16.07 43.44 21.43
N PHE A 202 16.91 43.37 22.46
CA PHE A 202 17.19 44.46 23.39
C PHE A 202 18.61 45.05 23.35
N ASP A 203 19.55 44.45 22.63
CA ASP A 203 20.88 45.05 22.41
C ASP A 203 20.96 45.71 21.04
N GLY A 204 20.88 47.05 21.06
CA GLY A 204 20.82 47.91 19.88
C GLY A 204 22.18 48.18 19.25
N ASP A 205 22.93 47.16 18.88
CA ASP A 205 24.11 47.31 18.01
C ASP A 205 23.78 46.90 16.57
N ALA A 206 23.95 47.86 15.67
CA ALA A 206 23.52 47.80 14.28
C ALA A 206 24.35 46.80 13.47
N ILE A 207 23.67 45.89 12.78
CA ILE A 207 24.29 45.06 11.74
C ILE A 207 24.53 45.92 10.50
N GLU A 208 25.80 46.04 10.12
CA GLU A 208 26.21 46.44 8.77
C GLU A 208 25.65 45.45 7.75
N VAL A 209 24.55 45.83 7.11
CA VAL A 209 24.06 45.14 5.92
C VAL A 209 24.91 45.62 4.74
N ALA A 210 25.90 44.81 4.40
CA ALA A 210 26.72 45.01 3.22
C ALA A 210 25.87 44.91 1.94
N GLY A 211 25.86 46.01 1.18
CA GLY A 211 25.79 46.00 -0.27
C GLY A 211 24.39 46.04 -0.90
N ASN A 212 23.96 47.25 -1.30
CA ASN A 212 23.02 47.39 -2.41
C ASN A 212 23.61 48.38 -3.45
N PRO A 213 24.00 47.93 -4.65
CA PRO A 213 24.79 48.71 -5.59
C PRO A 213 23.90 49.51 -6.55
N GLN A 214 23.30 50.62 -6.11
CA GLN A 214 22.60 51.50 -7.06
C GLN A 214 22.50 52.97 -6.56
N ALA A 215 23.62 53.65 -6.44
CA ALA A 215 23.68 55.11 -6.35
C ALA A 215 24.99 55.65 -6.96
N ALA A 216 25.28 55.26 -8.20
CA ALA A 216 26.40 55.80 -8.96
C ALA A 216 26.09 57.26 -9.35
N GLY A 217 26.47 58.21 -8.50
CA GLY A 217 26.36 59.64 -8.82
C GLY A 217 26.28 60.59 -7.62
N ASP A 218 26.08 60.10 -6.39
CA ASP A 218 26.06 60.97 -5.21
C ASP A 218 27.42 60.97 -4.48
N PRO A 219 28.17 62.09 -4.51
CA PRO A 219 29.47 62.20 -3.83
C PRO A 219 29.37 62.14 -2.29
N TYR A 220 28.17 62.14 -1.71
CA TYR A 220 27.92 62.08 -0.26
C TYR A 220 27.32 60.74 0.19
N ALA A 221 27.17 59.76 -0.71
CA ALA A 221 26.69 58.41 -0.39
C ALA A 221 27.73 57.65 0.44
N GLY A 222 27.59 57.69 1.77
CA GLY A 222 28.50 57.04 2.72
C GLY A 222 28.77 57.83 4.00
N MET A 223 28.39 59.11 4.06
CA MET A 223 28.59 59.95 5.25
C MET A 223 27.55 59.73 6.37
N GLY A 224 26.74 58.68 6.31
CA GLY A 224 25.71 58.39 7.32
C GLY A 224 24.64 59.48 7.45
N LEU A 225 24.45 60.31 6.42
CA LEU A 225 23.51 61.44 6.46
C LEU A 225 22.06 60.94 6.48
N SER A 226 21.30 61.37 7.50
CA SER A 226 19.87 61.12 7.56
C SER A 226 19.13 61.79 6.39
N ARG A 227 18.13 61.10 5.82
CA ARG A 227 17.36 61.56 4.63
C ARG A 227 16.75 62.97 4.78
N ASN A 228 16.48 63.43 6.00
CA ASN A 228 15.90 64.75 6.28
C ASN A 228 16.92 65.83 6.68
N ALA A 229 18.21 65.49 6.81
CA ALA A 229 19.26 66.44 7.15
C ALA A 229 19.46 67.50 6.05
N PRO A 230 19.94 68.72 6.39
CA PRO A 230 20.32 69.70 5.38
C PRO A 230 21.42 69.14 4.47
N CYS A 231 21.27 69.33 3.16
CA CYS A 231 22.21 68.77 2.20
C CYS A 231 23.57 69.51 2.28
N PRO A 232 24.69 68.79 2.36
CA PRO A 232 26.04 69.37 2.54
C PRO A 232 26.55 70.17 1.33
N CYS A 233 25.84 70.14 0.20
CA CYS A 233 26.17 70.98 -0.97
C CYS A 233 25.85 72.48 -0.78
N GLY A 234 25.31 72.88 0.38
CA GLY A 234 24.98 74.28 0.67
C GLY A 234 23.69 74.80 0.02
N SER A 235 22.89 73.93 -0.62
CA SER A 235 21.66 74.32 -1.33
C SER A 235 20.48 74.72 -0.43
N GLY A 236 20.62 74.59 0.90
CA GLY A 236 19.55 74.86 1.87
C GLY A 236 18.38 73.85 1.86
N LYS A 237 18.40 72.84 0.97
CA LYS A 237 17.34 71.82 0.85
C LYS A 237 17.68 70.57 1.67
N LYS A 238 16.65 69.80 2.07
CA LYS A 238 16.84 68.49 2.73
C LYS A 238 17.47 67.48 1.76
N TYR A 239 18.33 66.61 2.26
CA TYR A 239 19.13 65.67 1.46
C TYR A 239 18.30 64.81 0.49
N LYS A 240 17.14 64.28 0.93
CA LYS A 240 16.20 63.54 0.06
C LYS A 240 15.60 64.33 -1.11
N HIS A 241 15.65 65.65 -1.07
CA HIS A 241 15.15 66.54 -2.12
C HIS A 241 16.28 67.15 -2.97
N CYS A 242 17.51 66.72 -2.75
CA CYS A 242 18.70 67.14 -3.48
C CYS A 242 19.49 65.91 -3.94
N HIS A 243 20.69 65.68 -3.40
CA HIS A 243 21.58 64.59 -3.85
C HIS A 243 21.08 63.18 -3.48
N GLY A 244 20.33 63.03 -2.38
CA GLY A 244 19.71 61.75 -1.99
C GLY A 244 18.34 61.50 -2.63
N LYS A 245 18.05 62.11 -3.78
CA LYS A 245 16.78 61.92 -4.50
C LYS A 245 16.83 60.62 -5.29
N ILE A 246 16.05 59.64 -4.86
CA ILE A 246 15.81 58.39 -5.59
C ILE A 246 14.79 58.74 -6.68
N ALA A 247 15.12 58.48 -7.95
CA ALA A 247 14.21 58.64 -9.08
C ALA A 247 13.11 57.57 -9.06
#